data_AF-A0A958V9P4-F1
#
_entry.id   AF-A0A958V9P4-F1
#
_cell.length_a   1.000
_cell.length_b   1.000
_cell.length_c   1.000
_cell.angle_alpha   90.00
_cell.angle_beta   90.00
_cell.angle_gamma   90.00
#
_symmetry.space_group_name_H-M   'P 1'
#
loop_
_entity.id
_entity.type
_entity.pdbx_description
1 polymer ?
#
loop_
_entity_poly.entity_id
_entity_poly.type
_entity_poly.pdbx_seq_one_letter_code
_entity_poly.pdbx_strand_id
1 'polypeptide(L)'
;MPEVFMLNLLSNGIVEINFDDDFYDIKVEHLMEVEEGMRYLGKGKKLPFFFNSKDFLGIDKDAVAYSKSAESGKFTLANAVLVDNQAKKLIYNFYFRIKPPSVTTKAFKTKEDAFEWLLSLPKE
;
A
#
# COMPACT_ATOMS: atom_id res chain seq x y z
N MET A 1 -3.14 16.44 -13.62
CA MET A 1 -1.74 16.37 -13.14
C MET A 1 -1.06 15.26 -13.93
N PRO A 2 0.27 15.27 -14.14
CA PRO A 2 0.94 14.09 -14.69
C PRO A 2 0.62 12.87 -13.80
N GLU A 3 0.37 11.72 -14.41
CA GLU A 3 0.19 10.46 -13.67
C GLU A 3 1.53 10.10 -13.04
N VAL A 4 1.70 10.32 -11.74
CA VAL A 4 2.96 10.09 -11.01
C VAL A 4 3.08 8.66 -10.46
N PHE A 5 2.02 7.85 -10.64
CA PHE A 5 2.01 6.43 -10.35
C PHE A 5 0.98 5.70 -11.23
N MET A 6 1.14 4.39 -11.33
CA MET A 6 0.19 3.48 -11.98
C MET A 6 -0.18 2.32 -11.05
N LEU A 7 -1.46 1.95 -11.06
CA LEU A 7 -1.97 0.76 -10.39
C LEU A 7 -2.19 -0.38 -11.39
N ASN A 8 -1.58 -1.52 -11.14
CA ASN A 8 -1.66 -2.71 -11.98
C ASN A 8 -2.38 -3.84 -11.24
N LEU A 9 -3.57 -4.23 -11.71
CA LEU A 9 -4.23 -5.46 -11.26
C LEU A 9 -3.58 -6.66 -11.96
N LEU A 10 -2.85 -7.45 -11.18
CA LEU A 10 -2.15 -8.63 -11.67
C LEU A 10 -3.11 -9.83 -11.84
N SER A 11 -2.70 -10.82 -12.64
CA SER A 11 -3.51 -12.03 -12.90
C SER A 11 -3.79 -12.88 -11.65
N ASN A 12 -2.99 -12.71 -10.58
CA ASN A 12 -3.19 -13.35 -9.29
C ASN A 12 -4.15 -12.57 -8.35
N GLY A 13 -4.66 -11.42 -8.79
CA GLY A 13 -5.61 -10.59 -8.05
C GLY A 13 -4.99 -9.57 -7.09
N ILE A 14 -3.66 -9.45 -7.05
CA ILE A 14 -2.96 -8.40 -6.29
C ILE A 14 -2.94 -7.11 -7.12
N VAL A 15 -3.20 -5.97 -6.49
CA VAL A 15 -2.93 -4.65 -7.08
C VAL A 15 -1.53 -4.20 -6.66
N GLU A 16 -0.69 -3.89 -7.64
CA GLU A 16 0.66 -3.35 -7.42
C GLU A 16 0.72 -1.88 -7.86
N ILE A 17 1.27 -1.02 -7.00
CA ILE A 17 1.57 0.37 -7.34
C ILE A 17 3.00 0.52 -7.86
N ASN A 18 3.15 1.25 -8.94
CA ASN A 18 4.45 1.65 -9.49
C ASN A 18 4.49 3.17 -9.56
N PHE A 19 5.45 3.78 -8.88
CA PHE A 19 5.66 5.23 -8.90
C PHE A 19 6.61 5.61 -10.01
N ASP A 20 6.45 6.81 -10.56
CA ASP A 20 7.44 7.44 -11.44
C ASP A 20 8.77 7.64 -10.69
N ASP A 21 9.89 7.63 -11.41
CA ASP A 21 11.23 7.73 -10.82
C ASP A 21 11.51 9.06 -10.13
N ASP A 22 10.91 10.13 -10.63
CA ASP A 22 11.03 11.47 -10.06
C ASP A 22 9.98 11.76 -8.96
N PHE A 23 9.18 10.76 -8.58
CA PHE A 23 8.16 10.92 -7.55
C PHE A 23 8.66 10.51 -6.17
N TYR A 24 8.70 11.48 -5.25
CA TYR A 24 9.27 11.31 -3.91
C TYR A 24 8.37 11.78 -2.76
N ASP A 25 7.20 12.36 -3.03
CA ASP A 25 6.36 12.97 -1.99
C ASP A 25 4.88 12.60 -2.13
N ILE A 26 4.38 11.78 -1.20
CA ILE A 26 3.00 11.32 -1.15
C ILE A 26 2.17 12.34 -0.38
N LYS A 27 1.12 12.82 -1.05
CA LYS A 27 0.13 13.75 -0.52
C LYS A 27 -1.22 13.07 -0.39
N VAL A 28 -2.15 13.73 0.28
CA VAL A 28 -3.49 13.19 0.53
C VAL A 28 -4.24 12.88 -0.77
N GLU A 29 -4.10 13.72 -1.80
CA GLU A 29 -4.70 13.50 -3.12
C GLU A 29 -4.24 12.19 -3.77
N HIS A 30 -2.96 11.83 -3.65
CA HIS A 30 -2.43 10.58 -4.20
C HIS A 30 -3.02 9.37 -3.48
N LEU A 31 -3.24 9.45 -2.16
CA LEU A 31 -3.90 8.36 -1.41
C LEU A 31 -5.37 8.20 -1.81
N MET A 32 -6.07 9.31 -2.07
CA MET A 32 -7.46 9.29 -2.55
C MET A 32 -7.55 8.71 -3.97
N GLU A 33 -6.61 9.06 -4.85
CA GLU A 33 -6.51 8.49 -6.19
C GLU A 33 -6.22 6.98 -6.15
N VAL A 34 -5.35 6.53 -5.25
CA VAL A 34 -5.11 5.10 -5.02
C VAL A 34 -6.38 4.39 -4.58
N GLU A 35 -7.11 4.93 -3.61
CA GLU A 35 -8.35 4.32 -3.11
C GLU A 35 -9.43 4.22 -4.21
N GLU A 36 -9.59 5.26 -5.03
CA GLU A 36 -10.52 5.25 -6.15
C GLU A 36 -10.10 4.25 -7.24
N GLY A 37 -8.80 4.15 -7.52
CA GLY A 37 -8.26 3.13 -8.42
C GLY A 37 -8.49 1.71 -7.91
N MET A 38 -8.27 1.48 -6.61
CA MET A 38 -8.59 0.20 -5.94
C MET A 38 -10.07 -0.14 -6.07
N ARG A 39 -10.97 0.84 -5.86
CA ARG A 39 -12.42 0.68 -6.05
C ARG A 39 -12.76 0.25 -7.47
N TYR A 40 -12.18 0.93 -8.47
CA TYR A 40 -12.45 0.66 -9.87
C TYR A 40 -11.96 -0.74 -10.27
N LEU A 41 -10.71 -1.07 -9.96
CA LEU A 41 -10.10 -2.37 -10.27
C LEU A 41 -10.84 -3.52 -9.56
N GLY A 42 -11.23 -3.30 -8.31
CA GLY A 42 -11.97 -4.27 -7.50
C GLY A 42 -13.47 -4.34 -7.79
N LYS A 43 -14.01 -3.47 -8.64
CA LYS A 43 -15.46 -3.31 -8.86
C LYS A 43 -16.22 -3.15 -7.53
N GLY A 44 -15.64 -2.36 -6.62
CA GLY A 44 -16.15 -2.11 -5.27
C GLY A 44 -15.84 -3.20 -4.23
N LYS A 45 -15.16 -4.29 -4.61
CA LYS A 45 -14.65 -5.30 -3.66
C LYS A 45 -13.26 -4.91 -3.16
N LYS A 46 -12.92 -5.42 -1.98
CA LYS A 46 -11.56 -5.26 -1.43
C LYS A 46 -10.56 -6.11 -2.21
N LEU A 47 -9.39 -5.54 -2.47
CA LEU A 47 -8.27 -6.23 -3.13
C LEU A 47 -7.01 -6.23 -2.26
N PRO A 48 -6.17 -7.27 -2.32
CA PRO A 48 -4.82 -7.23 -1.75
C PRO A 48 -3.98 -6.17 -2.48
N PHE A 49 -3.26 -5.35 -1.72
CA PHE A 49 -2.44 -4.27 -2.23
C PHE A 49 -0.96 -4.49 -1.91
N PHE A 50 -0.11 -4.34 -2.91
CA PHE A 50 1.33 -4.36 -2.78
C PHE A 50 1.91 -2.97 -3.04
N PHE A 51 2.46 -2.39 -1.99
CA PHE A 51 3.09 -1.08 -1.98
C PHE A 51 4.61 -1.22 -2.02
N ASN A 52 5.21 -0.86 -3.15
CA ASN A 52 6.66 -0.77 -3.24
C ASN A 52 7.12 0.58 -2.67
N SER A 53 7.58 0.60 -1.41
CA SER A 53 8.17 1.82 -0.87
C SER A 53 9.56 1.99 -1.49
N LYS A 54 9.66 2.88 -2.49
CA LYS A 54 10.97 3.34 -2.96
C LYS A 54 11.77 3.86 -1.76
N ASP A 55 13.10 3.76 -1.84
CA ASP A 55 14.03 4.02 -0.73
C ASP A 55 13.80 5.38 -0.01
N PHE A 56 13.26 6.37 -0.73
CA PHE A 56 13.02 7.75 -0.27
C PHE A 56 11.63 8.33 -0.59
N LEU A 57 10.54 7.58 -0.35
CA LEU A 57 9.20 8.18 -0.38
C LEU A 57 8.88 8.91 0.93
N GLY A 58 8.77 10.23 0.85
CA GLY A 58 8.13 11.05 1.87
C GLY A 58 6.62 10.86 1.86
N ILE A 59 5.99 11.00 3.03
CA ILE A 59 4.54 11.08 3.16
C ILE A 59 4.26 12.33 3.99
N ASP A 60 3.46 13.25 3.45
CA ASP A 60 3.12 14.46 4.17
C ASP A 60 2.25 14.15 5.41
N LYS A 61 2.12 15.13 6.31
CA LYS A 61 1.38 14.93 7.56
C LYS A 61 -0.11 14.66 7.34
N ASP A 62 -0.70 15.25 6.31
CA ASP A 62 -2.13 15.15 6.03
C ASP A 62 -2.47 13.80 5.42
N ALA A 63 -1.60 13.25 4.58
CA ALA A 63 -1.60 11.89 4.05
C ALA A 63 -1.38 10.87 5.17
N VAL A 64 -0.48 11.12 6.12
CA VAL A 64 -0.33 10.28 7.31
C VAL A 64 -1.61 10.30 8.17
N ALA A 65 -2.31 11.44 8.26
CA ALA A 65 -3.60 11.51 8.97
C ALA A 65 -4.69 10.76 8.20
N TYR A 66 -4.79 10.98 6.89
CA TYR A 66 -5.77 10.34 6.01
C TYR A 66 -5.59 8.82 5.95
N SER A 67 -4.36 8.31 5.91
CA SER A 67 -4.08 6.87 5.89
C SER A 67 -4.61 6.09 7.09
N LYS A 68 -4.94 6.79 8.19
CA LYS A 68 -5.57 6.20 9.39
C LYS A 68 -7.09 6.27 9.37
N SER A 69 -7.68 6.98 8.41
CA SER A 69 -9.13 7.05 8.25
C SER A 69 -9.70 5.72 7.76
N ALA A 70 -10.99 5.50 8.02
CA ALA A 70 -11.70 4.34 7.50
C ALA A 70 -11.83 4.37 5.96
N GLU A 71 -11.76 5.55 5.34
CA GLU A 71 -11.89 5.69 3.89
C GLU A 71 -10.61 5.23 3.17
N SER A 72 -9.42 5.48 3.72
CA SER A 72 -8.12 5.18 3.07
C SER A 72 -7.79 3.68 2.93
N GLY A 73 -8.71 2.78 3.24
CA GLY A 73 -8.52 1.34 3.09
C GLY A 73 -9.81 0.57 2.88
N LYS A 74 -10.88 1.27 2.47
CA LYS A 74 -12.22 0.70 2.32
C LYS A 74 -12.27 -0.35 1.22
N PHE A 75 -11.47 -0.19 0.17
CA PHE A 75 -11.31 -1.14 -0.94
C PHE A 75 -9.98 -1.92 -0.88
N THR A 76 -9.27 -1.87 0.25
CA THR A 76 -8.02 -2.61 0.47
C THR A 76 -8.25 -3.75 1.47
N LEU A 77 -7.98 -5.00 1.05
CA LEU A 77 -8.10 -6.17 1.91
C LEU A 77 -6.96 -6.23 2.93
N ALA A 78 -5.75 -6.03 2.43
CA ALA A 78 -4.51 -5.98 3.19
C ALA A 78 -3.44 -5.26 2.37
N ASN A 79 -2.46 -4.67 3.05
CA ASN A 79 -1.37 -3.92 2.43
C ASN A 79 -0.02 -4.55 2.77
N ALA A 80 0.73 -4.98 1.75
CA ALA A 80 2.10 -5.43 1.90
C ALA A 80 3.06 -4.32 1.45
N VAL A 81 3.91 -3.86 2.37
CA VAL A 81 4.88 -2.79 2.11
C VAL A 81 6.26 -3.40 1.87
N LEU A 82 6.81 -3.27 0.67
CA LEU A 82 8.20 -3.64 0.40
C LEU A 82 9.13 -2.54 0.93
N VAL A 83 10.13 -2.93 1.72
CA VAL A 83 11.17 -2.02 2.23
C VAL A 83 12.57 -2.45 1.78
N ASP A 84 13.48 -1.49 1.75
CA ASP A 84 14.83 -1.64 1.22
C ASP A 84 15.81 -2.39 2.14
N ASN A 85 15.50 -2.56 3.44
CA ASN A 85 16.38 -3.27 4.36
C ASN A 85 15.65 -3.92 5.55
N GLN A 86 16.33 -4.89 6.19
CA GLN A 86 15.77 -5.69 7.29
C GLN A 86 15.50 -4.87 8.56
N ALA A 87 16.32 -3.84 8.83
CA ALA A 87 16.12 -2.97 9.97
C ALA A 87 14.84 -2.14 9.82
N LYS A 88 14.60 -1.54 8.64
CA LYS A 88 13.32 -0.87 8.32
C LYS A 88 12.15 -1.84 8.43
N LYS A 89 12.28 -3.09 7.95
CA LYS A 89 11.23 -4.12 8.06
C LYS A 89 10.83 -4.35 9.53
N LEU A 90 11.82 -4.46 10.42
CA LEU A 90 11.58 -4.65 11.85
C LEU A 90 10.91 -3.43 12.47
N ILE A 91 11.43 -2.23 12.20
CA ILE A 91 10.89 -0.96 12.73
C ILE A 91 9.43 -0.76 12.28
N TYR A 92 9.13 -0.95 11.00
CA TYR A 92 7.78 -0.78 10.46
C TYR A 92 6.80 -1.79 11.08
N ASN A 93 7.17 -3.08 11.12
CA ASN A 93 6.30 -4.10 11.71
C ASN A 93 6.08 -3.89 13.21
N PHE A 94 7.08 -3.39 13.94
CA PHE A 94 6.90 -2.99 15.34
C PHE A 94 5.98 -1.78 15.46
N TYR A 95 6.19 -0.77 14.62
CA TYR A 95 5.37 0.44 14.61
C TYR A 95 3.89 0.14 14.30
N PHE A 96 3.60 -0.71 13.31
CA PHE A 96 2.23 -1.12 12.98
C PHE A 96 1.53 -1.87 14.12
N ARG A 97 2.27 -2.54 15.00
CA ARG A 97 1.70 -3.16 16.20
C ARG A 97 1.33 -2.14 17.27
N ILE A 98 2.13 -1.07 17.42
CA ILE A 98 1.86 0.01 18.38
C ILE A 98 0.76 0.95 17.87
N LYS A 99 0.80 1.26 16.58
CA LYS A 99 -0.15 2.14 15.89
C LYS A 99 -0.74 1.40 14.70
N PRO A 100 -1.80 0.59 14.93
CA PRO A 100 -2.44 -0.17 13.87
C PRO A 100 -2.93 0.75 12.74
N PRO A 101 -2.59 0.44 11.48
CA PRO A 101 -3.22 1.08 10.32
C PRO A 101 -4.69 0.66 10.18
N SER A 102 -5.42 1.36 9.30
CA SER A 102 -6.85 1.10 9.03
C SER A 102 -7.11 -0.30 8.43
N VAL A 103 -6.11 -0.87 7.76
CA VAL A 103 -6.13 -2.22 7.17
C VAL A 103 -4.95 -3.05 7.64
N THR A 104 -5.10 -4.37 7.62
CA THR A 104 -4.00 -5.29 7.95
C THR A 104 -2.79 -5.00 7.08
N THR A 105 -1.71 -4.54 7.71
CA THR A 105 -0.51 -4.09 7.00
C THR A 105 0.73 -4.78 7.53
N LYS A 106 1.63 -5.19 6.63
CA LYS A 106 2.89 -5.84 7.00
C LYS A 106 4.02 -5.43 6.06
N ALA A 107 5.20 -5.18 6.63
CA ALA A 107 6.40 -4.85 5.88
C ALA A 107 7.22 -6.10 5.53
N PHE A 108 7.81 -6.12 4.34
CA PHE A 108 8.57 -7.22 3.75
C PHE A 108 9.87 -6.73 3.12
N LYS A 109 10.86 -7.62 3.00
CA LYS A 109 12.16 -7.29 2.39
C LYS A 109 12.24 -7.71 0.92
N THR A 110 11.43 -8.70 0.55
CA THR A 110 11.34 -9.32 -0.77
C THR A 110 9.90 -9.23 -1.28
N LYS A 111 9.75 -9.13 -2.59
CA LYS A 111 8.42 -9.09 -3.24
C LYS A 111 7.74 -10.45 -3.11
N GLU A 112 8.53 -11.52 -3.15
CA GLU A 112 8.09 -12.91 -3.03
C GLU A 112 7.37 -13.15 -1.70
N ASP A 113 8.01 -12.84 -0.56
CA ASP A 113 7.40 -13.00 0.77
C ASP A 113 6.11 -12.18 0.91
N ALA A 114 6.09 -10.98 0.33
CA ALA A 114 4.93 -10.09 0.36
C ALA A 114 3.75 -10.71 -0.40
N PHE A 115 4.02 -11.25 -1.59
CA PHE A 115 3.02 -11.87 -2.45
C PHE A 115 2.49 -13.16 -1.83
N GLU A 116 3.38 -14.02 -1.32
CA GLU A 116 2.98 -15.24 -0.59
C GLU A 116 2.05 -14.90 0.57
N TRP A 117 2.40 -13.87 1.36
CA TRP A 117 1.55 -13.44 2.45
C TRP A 117 0.19 -12.91 1.98
N LEU A 118 0.14 -12.04 0.98
CA LEU A 118 -1.12 -11.50 0.45
C LEU A 118 -2.03 -12.61 -0.10
N LEU A 119 -1.46 -13.60 -0.78
CA LEU A 119 -2.21 -14.74 -1.34
C LEU A 119 -2.67 -15.75 -0.28
N SER A 120 -2.01 -15.79 0.89
CA SER A 120 -2.39 -16.65 2.01
C SER A 120 -3.61 -16.15 2.79
N LEU A 121 -4.01 -14.89 2.58
CA LEU A 121 -5.12 -14.29 3.30
C LEU A 121 -6.48 -14.88 2.86
N PRO A 122 -7.44 -15.02 3.79
CA PRO A 122 -8.81 -15.39 3.43
C PRO A 122 -9.38 -14.38 2.42
N LYS A 123 -10.00 -14.91 1.36
CA LYS A 123 -10.76 -14.07 0.41
C LYS A 123 -12.16 -13.85 0.99
N GLU A 124 -12.59 -12.59 1.10
CA GLU A 124 -13.98 -12.20 1.43
C GLU A 124 -14.94 -12.50 0.27
#